data_AF-A0A7V9T5F7-F1
#
_entry.id   AF-A0A7V9T5F7-F1
#
_cell.length_a   1.000
_cell.length_b   1.000
_cell.length_c   1.000
_cell.angle_alpha   90.00
_cell.angle_beta   90.00
_cell.angle_gamma   90.00
#
_symmetry.space_group_name_H-M   'P 1'
#
loop_
_entity.id
_entity.type
_entity.pdbx_description
1 polymer ?
#
loop_
_entity_poly.entity_id
_entity_poly.type
_entity_poly.pdbx_seq_one_letter_code
_entity_poly.pdbx_strand_id
1 'polypeptide(L)'
;MIIERSMHPDWLSNSYLVADEPGGAGVLIDSGGPVEPLLEAIDRHELSVRHLLLTHHHADHVAENHVYKERLEVEILAHPEEAEHLPDVDRAIQPGELLQVGSLRIDGLHTPGHTAGMLNFRVNDAEIFTADTLFKGSVGGVRAPGSTTYEDLKSSVMDVLMALPHEMRVHPGHTDPTTIGAEWEGNAFVRVWRGLDPEGEEPCDVQGESARLVLWGPDYDGGHKAWVRYDDSGRDDIVGGSRVARR
;
A
#
# COMPACT_ATOMS: atom_id res chain seq x y z
N MET A 1 18.07 -3.21 -12.49
CA MET A 1 16.88 -3.53 -11.70
C MET A 1 15.71 -3.77 -12.63
N ILE A 2 14.98 -4.84 -12.39
CA ILE A 2 13.77 -5.26 -13.10
C ILE A 2 12.60 -5.09 -12.12
N ILE A 3 11.51 -4.48 -12.58
CA ILE A 3 10.25 -4.41 -11.83
C ILE A 3 9.15 -4.86 -12.78
N GLU A 4 8.43 -5.90 -12.39
CA GLU A 4 7.28 -6.43 -13.11
C GLU A 4 6.06 -6.35 -12.19
N ARG A 5 4.89 -6.10 -12.78
CA ARG A 5 3.63 -5.90 -12.05
C ARG A 5 2.57 -6.84 -12.62
N SER A 6 1.87 -7.55 -11.74
CA SER A 6 0.65 -8.28 -12.06
C SER A 6 -0.51 -7.67 -11.29
N MET A 7 -1.58 -7.30 -12.00
CA MET A 7 -2.74 -6.64 -11.39
C MET A 7 -3.97 -7.55 -11.51
N HIS A 8 -4.65 -7.80 -10.39
CA HIS A 8 -5.90 -8.55 -10.40
C HIS A 8 -6.99 -7.75 -11.14
N PRO A 9 -7.72 -8.34 -12.12
CA PRO A 9 -8.68 -7.59 -12.93
C PRO A 9 -9.89 -7.08 -12.12
N ASP A 10 -10.29 -7.79 -11.07
CA ASP A 10 -11.44 -7.42 -10.23
C ASP A 10 -11.07 -6.58 -9.01
N TRP A 11 -10.15 -7.06 -8.15
CA TRP A 11 -9.68 -6.29 -6.98
C TRP A 11 -8.83 -5.09 -7.34
N LEU A 12 -8.24 -5.07 -8.53
CA LEU A 12 -7.27 -4.06 -8.96
C LEU A 12 -6.01 -4.03 -8.09
N SER A 13 -5.80 -5.03 -7.23
CA SER A 13 -4.61 -5.17 -6.40
C SER A 13 -3.42 -5.61 -7.23
N ASN A 14 -2.24 -5.15 -6.84
CA ASN A 14 -0.98 -5.38 -7.52
C ASN A 14 -0.10 -6.33 -6.71
N SER A 15 0.51 -7.26 -7.41
CA SER A 15 1.69 -7.99 -6.98
C SER A 15 2.89 -7.53 -7.80
N TYR A 16 4.06 -7.47 -7.15
CA TYR A 16 5.27 -7.01 -7.80
C TYR A 16 6.38 -8.05 -7.71
N LEU A 17 7.18 -8.14 -8.77
CA LEU A 17 8.47 -8.80 -8.79
C LEU A 17 9.54 -7.72 -8.88
N VAL A 18 10.53 -7.77 -8.00
CA VAL A 18 11.68 -6.85 -7.98
C VAL A 18 12.96 -7.66 -8.02
N ALA A 19 13.82 -7.42 -9.02
CA ALA A 19 15.09 -8.12 -9.17
C ALA A 19 16.24 -7.16 -9.51
N ASP A 20 17.46 -7.52 -9.10
CA ASP A 20 18.64 -6.70 -9.36
C ASP A 20 19.00 -6.63 -10.86
N GLU A 21 19.13 -7.78 -11.52
CA GLU A 21 19.49 -7.91 -12.93
C GLU A 21 19.04 -9.27 -13.53
N PRO A 22 19.04 -9.46 -14.87
CA PRO A 22 18.80 -10.76 -15.48
C PRO A 22 19.81 -11.81 -15.00
N GLY A 23 19.35 -13.02 -14.67
CA GLY A 23 20.14 -14.09 -14.05
C GLY A 23 20.40 -13.88 -12.55
N GLY A 24 19.92 -12.77 -11.98
CA GLY A 24 20.20 -12.32 -10.63
C GLY A 24 19.18 -12.76 -9.59
N ALA A 25 19.17 -12.07 -8.45
CA ALA A 25 18.29 -12.35 -7.33
C ALA A 25 17.08 -11.39 -7.30
N GLY A 26 15.96 -11.88 -6.79
CA GLY A 26 14.75 -11.06 -6.66
C GLY A 26 13.86 -11.44 -5.49
N VAL A 27 12.84 -10.61 -5.30
CA VAL A 27 11.77 -10.78 -4.32
C VAL A 27 10.41 -10.55 -4.97
N LEU A 28 9.39 -11.16 -4.40
CA LEU A 28 8.01 -10.79 -4.64
C LEU A 28 7.53 -9.84 -3.53
N ILE A 29 6.65 -8.92 -3.87
CA ILE A 29 5.95 -8.05 -2.92
C ILE A 29 4.45 -8.20 -3.17
N ASP A 30 3.75 -8.69 -2.15
CA ASP A 30 2.35 -9.12 -2.17
C ASP A 30 2.01 -10.19 -3.23
N SER A 31 0.90 -10.89 -3.03
CA SER A 31 0.43 -12.02 -3.85
C SER A 31 -1.07 -11.92 -4.21
N GLY A 32 -1.58 -10.69 -4.31
CA GLY A 32 -2.95 -10.41 -4.72
C GLY A 32 -3.28 -10.59 -6.20
N GLY A 33 -2.28 -10.39 -7.07
CA GLY A 33 -2.43 -10.49 -8.52
C GLY A 33 -2.32 -11.92 -9.05
N PRO A 34 -2.77 -12.18 -10.30
CA PRO A 34 -2.52 -13.45 -10.99
C PRO A 34 -1.03 -13.80 -10.97
N VAL A 35 -0.70 -15.06 -10.69
CA VAL A 35 0.69 -15.47 -10.48
C VAL A 35 1.48 -15.64 -11.77
N GLU A 36 0.82 -16.08 -12.84
CA GLU A 36 1.47 -16.47 -14.10
C GLU A 36 2.33 -15.36 -14.71
N PRO A 37 1.88 -14.09 -14.81
CA PRO A 37 2.73 -13.02 -15.36
C PRO A 37 4.06 -12.85 -14.64
N LEU A 38 4.07 -12.99 -13.30
CA LEU A 38 5.30 -12.87 -12.51
C LEU A 38 6.15 -14.12 -12.59
N LEU A 39 5.55 -15.32 -12.61
CA LEU A 39 6.30 -16.57 -12.82
C LEU A 39 6.96 -16.61 -14.21
N GLU A 40 6.24 -16.19 -15.26
CA GLU A 40 6.79 -16.06 -16.61
C GLU A 40 7.91 -15.02 -16.68
N ALA A 41 7.83 -13.94 -15.89
CA ALA A 41 8.90 -12.98 -15.77
C ALA A 41 10.14 -13.55 -15.06
N ILE A 42 9.94 -14.32 -13.99
CA ILE A 42 11.02 -15.03 -13.29
C ILE A 42 11.76 -15.96 -14.25
N ASP A 43 11.03 -16.76 -15.03
CA ASP A 43 11.62 -17.67 -16.02
C ASP A 43 12.32 -16.90 -17.15
N ARG A 44 11.66 -15.89 -17.72
CA ARG A 44 12.19 -15.06 -18.81
C ARG A 44 13.51 -14.37 -18.44
N HIS A 45 13.63 -13.92 -17.20
CA HIS A 45 14.80 -13.23 -16.69
C HIS A 45 15.77 -14.15 -15.94
N GLU A 46 15.52 -15.47 -15.90
CA GLU A 46 16.35 -16.48 -15.23
C GLU A 46 16.63 -16.15 -13.75
N LEU A 47 15.62 -15.65 -13.03
CA LEU A 47 15.79 -15.08 -11.69
C LEU A 47 15.78 -16.12 -10.57
N SER A 48 16.56 -15.87 -9.52
CA SER A 48 16.46 -16.58 -8.24
C SER A 48 15.63 -15.78 -7.24
N VAL A 49 14.36 -16.17 -7.08
CA VAL A 49 13.44 -15.56 -6.11
C VAL A 49 13.32 -16.46 -4.88
N ARG A 50 13.59 -15.92 -3.69
CA ARG A 50 13.54 -16.67 -2.43
C ARG A 50 12.68 -16.04 -1.33
N HIS A 51 12.18 -14.83 -1.54
CA HIS A 51 11.38 -14.14 -0.55
C HIS A 51 10.09 -13.63 -1.18
N LEU A 52 8.99 -13.76 -0.42
CA LEU A 52 7.74 -13.06 -0.63
C LEU A 52 7.54 -12.11 0.55
N LEU A 53 7.59 -10.82 0.28
CA LEU A 53 7.42 -9.75 1.27
C LEU A 53 5.95 -9.33 1.26
N LEU A 54 5.30 -9.39 2.43
CA LEU A 54 3.91 -9.00 2.59
C LEU A 54 3.82 -7.64 3.25
N THR A 55 3.07 -6.75 2.64
CA THR A 55 2.84 -5.39 3.15
C THR A 55 1.83 -5.40 4.27
N HIS A 56 0.76 -6.19 4.13
CA HIS A 56 -0.30 -6.40 5.12
C HIS A 56 -1.13 -7.66 4.83
N HIS A 57 -2.04 -8.01 5.75
CA HIS A 57 -2.77 -9.30 5.75
C HIS A 57 -4.07 -9.37 4.94
N HIS A 58 -4.48 -8.31 4.23
CA HIS A 58 -5.78 -8.35 3.54
C HIS A 58 -5.77 -9.33 2.37
N ALA A 59 -6.91 -10.00 2.19
CA ALA A 59 -7.03 -11.17 1.34
C ALA A 59 -6.64 -10.89 -0.12
N ASP A 60 -6.97 -9.70 -0.61
CA ASP A 60 -6.64 -9.24 -1.95
C ASP A 60 -5.16 -8.88 -2.16
N HIS A 61 -4.34 -8.98 -1.13
CA HIS A 61 -2.87 -8.85 -1.15
C HIS A 61 -2.13 -10.15 -0.83
N VAL A 62 -2.79 -11.17 -0.29
CA VAL A 62 -2.15 -12.41 0.17
C VAL A 62 -2.72 -13.70 -0.44
N ALA A 63 -3.68 -13.57 -1.36
CA ALA A 63 -4.45 -14.69 -1.89
C ALA A 63 -3.58 -15.84 -2.43
N GLU A 64 -2.47 -15.50 -3.10
CA GLU A 64 -1.64 -16.46 -3.82
C GLU A 64 -0.32 -16.82 -3.10
N ASN A 65 -0.20 -16.52 -1.81
CA ASN A 65 0.97 -16.89 -0.99
C ASN A 65 1.34 -18.37 -1.15
N HIS A 66 0.32 -19.23 -1.05
CA HIS A 66 0.48 -20.68 -1.14
C HIS A 66 1.07 -21.12 -2.49
N VAL A 67 0.66 -20.49 -3.59
CA VAL A 67 1.16 -20.83 -4.93
C VAL A 67 2.64 -20.50 -5.05
N TYR A 68 3.06 -19.31 -4.62
CA TYR A 68 4.47 -18.94 -4.64
C TYR A 68 5.32 -19.85 -3.74
N LYS A 69 4.80 -20.21 -2.56
CA LYS A 69 5.47 -21.15 -1.65
C LYS A 69 5.65 -22.52 -2.28
N GLU A 70 4.63 -23.05 -2.95
CA GLU A 70 4.69 -24.35 -3.63
C GLU A 70 5.58 -24.34 -4.89
N ARG A 71 5.56 -23.26 -5.67
CA ARG A 71 6.25 -23.17 -6.96
C ARG A 71 7.72 -22.78 -6.84
N LEU A 72 8.05 -21.94 -5.86
CA LEU A 72 9.35 -21.30 -5.74
C LEU A 72 10.06 -21.57 -4.40
N GLU A 73 9.40 -22.23 -3.45
CA GLU A 73 9.93 -22.47 -2.09
C GLU A 73 10.36 -21.17 -1.38
N VAL A 74 9.60 -20.08 -1.59
CA VAL A 74 9.89 -18.78 -0.95
C VAL A 74 9.68 -18.83 0.55
N GLU A 75 10.52 -18.08 1.26
CA GLU A 75 10.28 -17.66 2.64
C GLU A 75 9.31 -16.47 2.63
N ILE A 76 8.21 -16.55 3.38
CA ILE A 76 7.22 -15.48 3.50
C ILE A 76 7.57 -14.59 4.70
N LEU A 77 7.72 -13.29 4.45
CA LEU A 77 8.10 -12.29 5.44
C LEU A 77 7.00 -11.25 5.61
N ALA A 78 6.65 -10.92 6.85
CA ALA A 78 5.68 -9.88 7.17
C ALA A 78 6.03 -9.19 8.50
N HIS A 79 5.44 -8.03 8.78
CA HIS A 79 5.55 -7.42 10.10
C HIS A 79 4.98 -8.37 11.19
N PRO A 80 5.49 -8.35 12.44
CA PRO A 80 4.97 -9.20 13.52
C PRO A 80 3.45 -9.14 13.68
N GLU A 81 2.86 -7.93 13.67
CA GLU A 81 1.40 -7.76 13.81
C GLU A 81 0.63 -8.34 12.63
N GLU A 82 1.19 -8.32 11.41
CA GLU A 82 0.55 -8.93 10.24
C GLU A 82 0.70 -10.46 10.28
N ALA A 83 1.82 -10.96 10.79
CA ALA A 83 2.06 -12.40 10.98
C ALA A 83 1.07 -13.04 11.98
N GLU A 84 0.53 -12.28 12.93
CA GLU A 84 -0.55 -12.77 13.81
C GLU A 84 -1.83 -13.13 13.05
N HIS A 85 -2.03 -12.53 11.87
CA HIS A 85 -3.17 -12.77 10.99
C HIS A 85 -2.88 -13.80 9.88
N LEU A 86 -1.61 -14.14 9.66
CA LEU A 86 -1.13 -14.93 8.53
C LEU A 86 -0.33 -16.15 9.01
N PRO A 87 -0.95 -17.34 9.11
CA PRO A 87 -0.30 -18.52 9.68
C PRO A 87 0.81 -19.11 8.80
N ASP A 88 0.94 -18.64 7.57
CA ASP A 88 1.91 -19.07 6.56
C ASP A 88 3.19 -18.22 6.53
N VAL A 89 3.27 -17.14 7.31
CA VAL A 89 4.48 -16.32 7.49
C VAL A 89 5.57 -17.14 8.17
N ASP A 90 6.72 -17.24 7.51
CA ASP A 90 7.88 -18.01 7.99
C ASP A 90 8.77 -17.19 8.92
N ARG A 91 8.89 -15.88 8.66
CA ARG A 91 9.73 -14.98 9.44
C ARG A 91 9.11 -13.59 9.58
N ALA A 92 9.08 -13.07 10.80
CA ALA A 92 8.73 -11.66 11.01
C ALA A 92 9.89 -10.73 10.61
N ILE A 93 9.61 -9.65 9.91
CA ILE A 93 10.57 -8.58 9.58
C ILE A 93 10.29 -7.33 10.42
N GLN A 94 11.31 -6.79 11.07
CA GLN A 94 11.15 -5.57 11.87
C GLN A 94 11.22 -4.33 10.99
N PRO A 95 10.50 -3.25 11.31
CA PRO A 95 10.65 -1.97 10.64
C PRO A 95 12.12 -1.49 10.62
N GLY A 96 12.58 -1.05 9.45
CA GLY A 96 13.97 -0.61 9.24
C GLY A 96 15.03 -1.71 9.19
N GLU A 97 14.65 -2.99 9.34
CA GLU A 97 15.54 -4.11 9.07
C GLU A 97 15.92 -4.11 7.58
N LEU A 98 17.23 -4.12 7.29
CA LEU A 98 17.73 -4.16 5.93
C LEU A 98 17.82 -5.61 5.44
N LEU A 99 16.97 -5.97 4.49
CA LEU A 99 17.04 -7.20 3.72
C LEU A 99 17.89 -6.98 2.47
N GLN A 100 18.99 -7.71 2.37
CA GLN A 100 19.88 -7.70 1.19
C GLN A 100 19.59 -8.92 0.30
N VAL A 101 19.18 -8.69 -0.95
CA VAL A 101 18.91 -9.76 -1.94
C VAL A 101 19.68 -9.45 -3.21
N GLY A 102 20.76 -10.18 -3.46
CA GLY A 102 21.71 -9.81 -4.52
C GLY A 102 22.23 -8.39 -4.30
N SER A 103 22.08 -7.50 -5.29
CA SER A 103 22.39 -6.07 -5.11
C SER A 103 21.25 -5.21 -4.55
N LEU A 104 20.05 -5.78 -4.34
CA LEU A 104 18.90 -5.05 -3.80
C LEU A 104 19.08 -4.79 -2.31
N ARG A 105 18.92 -3.53 -1.91
CA ARG A 105 18.78 -3.06 -0.53
C ARG A 105 17.31 -2.77 -0.27
N ILE A 106 16.68 -3.56 0.59
CA ILE A 106 15.24 -3.47 0.87
C ILE A 106 15.02 -3.24 2.36
N ASP A 107 14.27 -2.21 2.73
CA ASP A 107 13.86 -1.98 4.11
C ASP A 107 12.36 -1.68 4.18
N GLY A 108 11.71 -2.18 5.22
CA GLY A 108 10.29 -1.92 5.49
C GLY A 108 10.11 -0.66 6.32
N LEU A 109 9.40 0.33 5.78
CA LEU A 109 8.96 1.51 6.53
C LEU A 109 7.61 1.20 7.19
N HIS A 110 7.51 1.35 8.51
CA HIS A 110 6.26 1.14 9.24
C HIS A 110 5.31 2.31 9.04
N THR A 111 4.12 2.00 8.51
CA THR A 111 3.15 2.97 8.02
C THR A 111 1.73 2.59 8.48
N PRO A 112 1.48 2.55 9.80
CA PRO A 112 0.18 2.16 10.33
C PRO A 112 -0.95 3.08 9.86
N GLY A 113 -2.16 2.55 9.85
CA GLY A 113 -3.36 3.27 9.46
C GLY A 113 -4.36 2.31 8.83
N HIS A 114 -4.02 1.82 7.64
CA HIS A 114 -4.84 0.83 6.94
C HIS A 114 -4.87 -0.52 7.67
N THR A 115 -3.70 -0.97 8.13
CA THR A 115 -3.53 -2.01 9.14
C THR A 115 -2.50 -1.56 10.18
N ALA A 116 -2.43 -2.22 11.33
CA ALA A 116 -1.52 -1.85 12.40
C ALA A 116 -0.06 -2.21 12.10
N GLY A 117 0.19 -3.30 11.38
CA GLY A 117 1.53 -3.75 10.99
C GLY A 117 1.91 -3.43 9.55
N MET A 118 1.20 -2.52 8.87
CA MET A 118 1.48 -2.15 7.47
C MET A 118 2.96 -1.76 7.27
N LEU A 119 3.59 -2.38 6.26
CA LEU A 119 4.93 -2.02 5.79
C LEU A 119 4.91 -1.53 4.35
N ASN A 120 5.60 -0.41 4.11
CA ASN A 120 5.93 0.06 2.78
C ASN A 120 7.39 -0.26 2.48
N PHE A 121 7.66 -1.09 1.46
CA PHE A 121 9.02 -1.54 1.16
C PHE A 121 9.76 -0.55 0.27
N ARG A 122 10.85 0.00 0.78
CA ARG A 122 11.76 0.86 0.01
C ARG A 122 12.85 0.00 -0.61
N VAL A 123 13.16 0.23 -1.89
CA VAL A 123 14.20 -0.49 -2.62
C VAL A 123 15.22 0.48 -3.21
N ASN A 124 16.50 0.27 -2.87
CA ASN A 124 17.66 1.00 -3.39
C ASN A 124 17.54 2.55 -3.29
N ASP A 125 16.80 3.05 -2.30
CA ASP A 125 16.55 4.49 -2.10
C ASP A 125 15.90 5.19 -3.32
N ALA A 126 15.30 4.44 -4.25
CA ALA A 126 14.76 4.95 -5.51
C ALA A 126 13.29 4.55 -5.79
N GLU A 127 12.84 3.43 -5.22
CA GLU A 127 11.51 2.88 -5.40
C GLU A 127 10.85 2.64 -4.04
N ILE A 128 9.54 2.85 -3.94
CA ILE A 128 8.74 2.54 -2.74
C ILE A 128 7.46 1.81 -3.14
N PHE A 129 7.21 0.68 -2.49
CA PHE A 129 5.98 -0.11 -2.65
C PHE A 129 5.05 0.22 -1.51
N THR A 130 3.93 0.88 -1.81
CA THR A 130 3.14 1.58 -0.78
C THR A 130 1.86 0.89 -0.35
N ALA A 131 1.55 -0.25 -0.98
CA ALA A 131 0.34 -1.02 -0.72
C ALA A 131 -0.87 -0.08 -0.57
N ASP A 132 -1.58 -0.22 0.54
CA ASP A 132 -2.83 0.48 0.82
C ASP A 132 -2.65 1.71 1.71
N THR A 133 -1.44 2.27 1.72
CA THR A 133 -1.15 3.54 2.41
C THR A 133 -1.32 4.73 1.47
N LEU A 134 -0.70 4.67 0.28
CA LEU A 134 -0.67 5.76 -0.70
C LEU A 134 -0.93 5.21 -2.11
N PHE A 135 -1.87 5.84 -2.80
CA PHE A 135 -2.23 5.53 -4.18
C PHE A 135 -1.94 6.74 -5.08
N LYS A 136 -2.05 6.54 -6.40
CA LYS A 136 -2.02 7.66 -7.34
C LYS A 136 -3.26 8.54 -7.17
N GLY A 137 -3.08 9.73 -6.62
CA GLY A 137 -4.13 10.73 -6.39
C GLY A 137 -5.09 10.42 -5.24
N SER A 138 -4.82 9.39 -4.43
CA SER A 138 -5.66 8.98 -3.29
C SER A 138 -4.78 8.41 -2.16
N VAL A 139 -5.39 8.06 -1.03
CA VAL A 139 -4.72 7.45 0.14
C VAL A 139 -5.53 6.25 0.64
N GLY A 140 -4.95 5.47 1.55
CA GLY A 140 -5.62 4.38 2.25
C GLY A 140 -6.89 4.79 2.99
N GLY A 141 -7.68 3.81 3.43
CA GLY A 141 -8.78 4.00 4.39
C GLY A 141 -8.50 3.34 5.73
N VAL A 142 -9.17 3.77 6.79
CA VAL A 142 -8.91 3.33 8.19
C VAL A 142 -10.11 2.62 8.82
N ARG A 143 -10.80 1.80 8.01
CA ARG A 143 -12.01 1.06 8.42
C ARG A 143 -11.99 -0.42 8.05
N ALA A 144 -10.87 -0.90 7.53
CA ALA A 144 -10.68 -2.32 7.26
C ALA A 144 -10.33 -3.07 8.56
N PRO A 145 -10.52 -4.39 8.65
CA PRO A 145 -10.06 -5.16 9.80
C PRO A 145 -8.57 -4.93 10.07
N GLY A 146 -8.23 -4.73 11.35
CA GLY A 146 -6.86 -4.43 11.78
C GLY A 146 -6.40 -2.99 11.55
N SER A 147 -7.25 -2.10 11.02
CA SER A 147 -6.92 -0.67 10.89
C SER A 147 -6.71 0.01 12.24
N THR A 148 -5.90 1.06 12.25
CA THR A 148 -5.67 1.88 13.46
C THR A 148 -6.52 3.15 13.43
N THR A 149 -5.95 4.30 13.08
CA THR A 149 -6.61 5.61 13.13
C THR A 149 -6.30 6.45 11.90
N TYR A 150 -7.15 7.47 11.68
CA TYR A 150 -6.88 8.49 10.68
C TYR A 150 -5.57 9.24 10.94
N GLU A 151 -5.28 9.55 12.21
CA GLU A 151 -4.05 10.23 12.61
C GLU A 151 -2.81 9.40 12.26
N ASP A 152 -2.86 8.08 12.46
CA ASP A 152 -1.78 7.18 12.07
C ASP A 152 -1.61 7.18 10.55
N LEU A 153 -2.69 7.01 9.77
CA LEU A 153 -2.60 7.03 8.31
C LEU A 153 -2.03 8.36 7.80
N LYS A 154 -2.51 9.49 8.34
CA LYS A 154 -2.02 10.81 7.98
C LYS A 154 -0.54 10.97 8.32
N SER A 155 -0.10 10.52 9.49
CA SER A 155 1.30 10.52 9.90
C SER A 155 2.15 9.64 8.96
N SER A 156 1.66 8.44 8.64
CA SER A 156 2.31 7.52 7.70
C SER A 156 2.49 8.14 6.32
N VAL A 157 1.48 8.84 5.80
CA VAL A 157 1.62 9.53 4.52
C VAL A 157 2.53 10.76 4.64
N MET A 158 2.27 11.66 5.59
CA MET A 158 2.92 12.98 5.64
C MET A 158 4.32 12.97 6.23
N ASP A 159 4.55 12.21 7.29
CA ASP A 159 5.81 12.25 8.04
C ASP A 159 6.79 11.17 7.56
N VAL A 160 6.28 10.08 6.96
CA VAL A 160 7.12 9.01 6.40
C VAL A 160 7.23 9.13 4.89
N LEU A 161 6.12 8.98 4.14
CA LEU A 161 6.18 8.91 2.68
C LEU A 161 6.52 10.25 2.03
N MET A 162 5.89 11.34 2.46
CA MET A 162 6.17 12.68 1.90
C MET A 162 7.53 13.25 2.35
N ALA A 163 8.23 12.60 3.28
CA ALA A 163 9.61 12.93 3.64
C ALA A 163 10.66 12.30 2.70
N LEU A 164 10.23 11.40 1.80
CA LEU A 164 11.09 10.74 0.82
C LEU A 164 11.43 11.69 -0.36
N PRO A 165 12.51 11.43 -1.11
CA PRO A 165 12.85 12.21 -2.30
C PRO A 165 11.70 12.27 -3.31
N HIS A 166 11.45 13.43 -3.90
CA HIS A 166 10.31 13.65 -4.80
C HIS A 166 10.41 12.78 -6.08
N GLU A 167 11.62 12.45 -6.51
CA GLU A 167 11.88 11.58 -7.67
C GLU A 167 11.59 10.10 -7.38
N MET A 168 11.41 9.73 -6.11
CA MET A 168 11.13 8.36 -5.72
C MET A 168 9.81 7.89 -6.35
N ARG A 169 9.90 6.76 -7.06
CA ARG A 169 8.78 6.15 -7.75
C ARG A 169 7.95 5.33 -6.77
N VAL A 170 6.63 5.50 -6.86
CA VAL A 170 5.65 4.87 -5.97
C VAL A 170 4.93 3.76 -6.74
N HIS A 171 4.92 2.57 -6.16
CA HIS A 171 4.23 1.38 -6.64
C HIS A 171 3.11 1.00 -5.67
N PRO A 172 1.88 1.42 -5.93
CA PRO A 172 0.78 1.24 -4.99
C PRO A 172 0.26 -0.19 -4.94
N GLY A 173 -0.48 -0.47 -3.87
CA GLY A 173 -1.23 -1.71 -3.70
C GLY A 173 -2.29 -1.91 -4.78
N HIS A 174 -2.90 -0.83 -5.27
CA HIS A 174 -3.88 -0.91 -6.35
C HIS A 174 -3.54 0.00 -7.53
N THR A 175 -3.81 -0.48 -8.74
CA THR A 175 -3.74 0.27 -10.01
C THR A 175 -2.35 0.85 -10.35
N ASP A 176 -2.27 2.14 -10.69
CA ASP A 176 -1.16 2.73 -11.43
C ASP A 176 -0.08 3.38 -10.57
N PRO A 177 1.20 3.26 -10.96
CA PRO A 177 2.30 3.91 -10.27
C PRO A 177 2.26 5.44 -10.38
N THR A 178 2.95 6.09 -9.44
CA THR A 178 3.11 7.54 -9.34
C THR A 178 4.52 7.89 -8.83
N THR A 179 4.74 9.11 -8.31
CA THR A 179 5.98 9.52 -7.62
C THR A 179 5.62 10.31 -6.37
N ILE A 180 6.51 10.34 -5.38
CA ILE A 180 6.33 11.16 -4.17
C ILE A 180 6.10 12.62 -4.54
N GLY A 181 6.84 13.17 -5.51
CA GLY A 181 6.67 14.54 -5.97
C GLY A 181 5.31 14.81 -6.63
N ALA A 182 4.80 13.86 -7.42
CA ALA A 182 3.48 13.99 -8.03
C ALA A 182 2.37 13.99 -6.97
N GLU A 183 2.45 13.11 -5.97
CA GLU A 183 1.48 13.08 -4.87
C GLU A 183 1.61 14.29 -3.96
N TRP A 184 2.83 14.77 -3.68
CA TRP A 184 3.08 15.98 -2.91
C TRP A 184 2.38 17.21 -3.52
N GLU A 185 2.44 17.36 -4.83
CA GLU A 185 1.88 18.51 -5.55
C GLU A 185 0.38 18.34 -5.87
N GLY A 186 -0.06 17.13 -6.21
CA GLY A 186 -1.36 16.87 -6.84
C GLY A 186 -2.36 16.07 -6.01
N ASN A 187 -1.95 15.34 -4.99
CA ASN A 187 -2.87 14.52 -4.19
C ASN A 187 -3.77 15.42 -3.32
N ALA A 188 -5.08 15.31 -3.49
CA ALA A 188 -6.03 16.22 -2.84
C ALA A 188 -5.95 16.15 -1.30
N PHE A 189 -5.73 14.96 -0.73
CA PHE A 189 -5.57 14.78 0.73
C PHE A 189 -4.31 15.49 1.22
N VAL A 190 -3.18 15.25 0.55
CA VAL A 190 -1.89 15.87 0.88
C VAL A 190 -1.98 17.40 0.78
N ARG A 191 -2.65 17.94 -0.24
CA ARG A 191 -2.83 19.38 -0.41
C ARG A 191 -3.64 20.02 0.71
N VAL A 192 -4.74 19.39 1.13
CA VAL A 192 -5.52 19.87 2.30
C VAL A 192 -4.71 19.75 3.59
N TRP A 193 -4.00 18.64 3.82
CA TRP A 193 -3.14 18.46 5.00
C TRP A 193 -2.00 19.48 5.08
N ARG A 194 -1.50 19.95 3.93
CA ARG A 194 -0.51 21.03 3.83
C ARG A 194 -1.11 22.43 3.96
N GLY A 195 -2.43 22.56 4.06
CA GLY A 195 -3.15 23.83 4.12
C GLY A 195 -3.15 24.62 2.81
N LEU A 196 -2.92 23.96 1.67
CA LEU A 196 -2.94 24.58 0.35
C LEU A 196 -4.35 24.72 -0.21
N ASP A 197 -5.22 23.75 0.12
CA ASP A 197 -6.62 23.72 -0.25
C ASP A 197 -7.50 23.73 1.01
N PRO A 198 -8.70 24.33 0.97
CA PRO A 198 -9.59 24.41 2.12
C PRO A 198 -10.27 23.07 2.42
N GLU A 199 -10.62 22.87 3.70
CA GLU A 199 -11.54 21.82 4.13
C GLU A 199 -12.98 22.12 3.67
N GLY A 200 -13.72 21.06 3.32
CA GLY A 200 -15.15 21.10 3.06
C GLY A 200 -15.99 20.97 4.34
N GLU A 201 -17.26 21.39 4.25
CA GLU A 201 -18.21 21.43 5.38
C GLU A 201 -19.61 20.88 4.99
N GLU A 202 -19.70 20.20 3.85
CA GLU A 202 -20.95 19.64 3.34
C GLU A 202 -21.47 18.56 4.31
N PRO A 203 -22.72 18.65 4.81
CA PRO A 203 -23.29 17.58 5.62
C PRO A 203 -23.37 16.26 4.85
N CYS A 204 -22.95 15.17 5.49
CA CYS A 204 -23.08 13.83 4.96
C CYS A 204 -23.46 12.84 6.06
N ASP A 205 -23.72 11.61 5.64
CA ASP A 205 -24.00 10.48 6.50
C ASP A 205 -23.06 9.32 6.12
N VAL A 206 -22.43 8.71 7.12
CA VAL A 206 -21.55 7.55 6.91
C VAL A 206 -22.07 6.41 7.76
N GLN A 207 -22.73 5.45 7.11
CA GLN A 207 -23.32 4.26 7.75
C GLN A 207 -24.30 4.60 8.90
N GLY A 208 -25.08 5.67 8.76
CA GLY A 208 -26.07 6.11 9.75
C GLY A 208 -25.53 7.07 10.81
N GLU A 209 -24.26 7.46 10.74
CA GLU A 209 -23.64 8.47 11.61
C GLU A 209 -23.50 9.80 10.87
N SER A 210 -23.92 10.89 11.51
CA SER A 210 -23.85 12.25 10.94
C SER A 210 -22.41 12.75 10.91
N ALA A 211 -22.02 13.35 9.79
CA ALA A 211 -20.67 13.86 9.58
C ALA A 211 -20.65 15.07 8.64
N ARG A 212 -19.48 15.69 8.54
CA ARG A 212 -19.12 16.67 7.52
C ARG A 212 -18.15 16.04 6.53
N LEU A 213 -18.37 16.31 5.26
CA LEU A 213 -17.49 15.91 4.17
C LEU A 213 -16.36 16.93 4.04
N VAL A 214 -15.21 16.58 4.60
CA VAL A 214 -14.00 17.41 4.60
C VAL A 214 -13.34 17.40 3.21
N LEU A 215 -13.29 16.24 2.57
CA LEU A 215 -12.76 16.12 1.21
C LEU A 215 -13.49 15.01 0.45
N TRP A 216 -13.77 15.26 -0.83
CA TRP A 216 -14.26 14.28 -1.80
C TRP A 216 -13.29 14.21 -2.97
N GLY A 217 -12.39 13.24 -2.95
CA GLY A 217 -11.34 13.04 -3.95
C GLY A 217 -11.62 11.87 -4.88
N PRO A 218 -10.96 11.80 -6.05
CA PRO A 218 -10.95 10.57 -6.85
C PRO A 218 -10.29 9.43 -6.07
N ASP A 219 -10.67 8.19 -6.38
CA ASP A 219 -10.01 6.99 -5.85
C ASP A 219 -9.39 6.15 -6.96
N TYR A 220 -8.57 5.17 -6.58
CA TYR A 220 -7.83 4.33 -7.52
C TYR A 220 -8.75 3.55 -8.49
N ASP A 221 -9.96 3.19 -8.06
CA ASP A 221 -10.93 2.39 -8.81
C ASP A 221 -11.82 3.22 -9.76
N GLY A 222 -11.54 4.51 -9.91
CA GLY A 222 -12.36 5.45 -10.68
C GLY A 222 -13.61 5.92 -9.92
N GLY A 223 -13.80 5.45 -8.68
CA GLY A 223 -14.76 5.96 -7.72
C GLY A 223 -14.22 7.18 -6.98
N HIS A 224 -14.57 7.27 -5.71
CA HIS A 224 -14.19 8.40 -4.86
C HIS A 224 -13.73 7.93 -3.49
N LYS A 225 -12.80 8.67 -2.91
CA LYS A 225 -12.38 8.55 -1.52
C LYS A 225 -12.86 9.78 -0.77
N ALA A 226 -13.41 9.56 0.41
CA ALA A 226 -13.96 10.62 1.24
C ALA A 226 -13.19 10.73 2.55
N TRP A 227 -12.72 11.93 2.87
CA TRP A 227 -12.38 12.29 4.24
C TRP A 227 -13.60 12.93 4.88
N VAL A 228 -14.04 12.36 6.00
CA VAL A 228 -15.19 12.83 6.77
C VAL A 228 -14.77 13.18 8.20
N ARG A 229 -15.52 14.10 8.81
CA ARG A 229 -15.41 14.45 10.23
C ARG A 229 -16.75 14.24 10.92
N TYR A 230 -16.82 13.38 11.91
CA TYR A 230 -18.06 13.03 12.59
C TYR A 230 -18.55 14.17 13.50
N ASP A 231 -19.84 14.52 13.41
CA ASP A 231 -20.40 15.68 14.12
C ASP A 231 -20.32 15.52 15.65
N ASP A 232 -20.60 14.31 16.15
CA ASP A 232 -20.69 14.04 17.60
C ASP A 232 -19.32 13.94 18.27
N SER A 233 -18.35 13.31 17.60
CA SER A 233 -17.03 13.02 18.17
C SER A 233 -15.94 14.00 17.72
N GLY A 234 -16.13 14.72 16.61
CA GLY A 234 -15.09 15.50 15.95
C GLY A 234 -13.98 14.66 15.32
N ARG A 235 -14.09 13.33 15.35
CA ARG A 235 -13.08 12.41 14.82
C ARG A 235 -13.07 12.44 13.29
N ASP A 236 -11.87 12.48 12.72
CA ASP A 236 -11.63 12.37 11.29
C ASP A 236 -11.52 10.90 10.83
N ASP A 237 -11.89 10.62 9.59
CA ASP A 237 -11.86 9.28 9.00
C ASP A 237 -11.71 9.35 7.47
N ILE A 238 -11.13 8.32 6.87
CA ILE A 238 -11.04 8.15 5.41
C ILE A 238 -11.73 6.85 5.00
N VAL A 239 -12.77 7.00 4.18
CA VAL A 239 -13.65 5.92 3.74
C VAL A 239 -13.82 5.93 2.22
N GLY A 240 -14.17 4.77 1.66
CA GLY A 240 -14.64 4.71 0.27
C GLY A 240 -15.91 5.52 0.12
N GLY A 241 -16.01 6.31 -0.94
CA GLY A 241 -17.13 7.22 -1.20
C GLY A 241 -18.47 6.50 -1.34
N SER A 242 -18.46 5.20 -1.71
CA SER A 242 -19.65 4.33 -1.70
C SER A 242 -20.29 4.18 -0.33
N ARG A 243 -19.57 4.51 0.76
CA ARG A 243 -20.07 4.48 2.15
C ARG A 243 -20.67 5.82 2.61
N VAL A 244 -20.63 6.86 1.78
CA VAL A 244 -21.04 8.21 2.13
C VAL A 244 -22.31 8.59 1.39
N ALA A 245 -23.37 8.91 2.15
CA ALA A 245 -24.58 9.53 1.62
C ALA A 245 -24.49 11.05 1.80
N ARG A 246 -24.34 11.76 0.69
CA ARG A 246 -24.32 13.23 0.64
C ARG A 246 -25.75 13.76 0.72
N ARG A 247 -25.97 14.86 1.45
CA ARG A 247 -27.31 15.42 1.72
C ARG A 247 -27.55 16.72 0.97
#